data_AF-A0A4P6EFX6-F1
#
_entry.id   AF-A0A4P6EFX6-F1
#
_cell.length_a   1.000
_cell.length_b   1.000
_cell.length_c   1.000
_cell.angle_alpha   90.00
_cell.angle_beta   90.00
_cell.angle_gamma   90.00
#
_symmetry.space_group_name_H-M   'P 1'
#
loop_
_entity.id
_entity.type
_entity.pdbx_description
1 polymer ?
#
loop_
_entity_poly.entity_id
_entity_poly.type
_entity_poly.pdbx_seq_one_letter_code
_entity_poly.pdbx_strand_id
1 'polypeptide(L)'
;MVREVNEELGARIVGLKHLGMVENIFRFNGEVGHEIVALYSGTLDPVPAEEGGTLTESDGSVVPVVWRPFDDAGLTVPLYPAGANDWVRSSLDT
;
A
#
# COMPACT_ATOMS: atom_id res chain seq x y z
N MET A 1 4.41 7.61 7.80
CA MET A 1 4.39 7.51 6.32
C MET A 1 5.73 7.90 5.70
N VAL A 2 6.13 9.18 5.52
CA VAL A 2 7.37 9.52 4.77
C VAL A 2 8.62 8.92 5.39
N ARG A 3 8.69 8.95 6.73
CA ARG A 3 9.71 8.26 7.49
C ARG A 3 9.67 6.74 7.25
N GLU A 4 8.50 6.11 7.41
CA GLU A 4 8.34 4.65 7.23
C GLU A 4 8.78 4.17 5.85
N VAL A 5 8.34 4.81 4.76
CA VAL A 5 8.77 4.42 3.41
C VAL A 5 10.29 4.53 3.24
N ASN A 6 10.93 5.49 3.91
CA ASN A 6 12.39 5.58 3.88
C ASN A 6 13.06 4.48 4.72
N GLU A 7 12.54 4.19 5.90
CA GLU A 7 13.11 3.19 6.81
C GLU A 7 12.90 1.76 6.29
N GLU A 8 11.72 1.47 5.75
CA GLU A 8 11.32 0.11 5.39
C GLU A 8 11.66 -0.27 3.93
N LEU A 9 11.62 0.71 3.00
CA LEU A 9 11.94 0.49 1.57
C LEU A 9 13.25 1.12 1.13
N GLY A 10 13.88 1.96 1.96
CA GLY A 10 15.06 2.74 1.52
C GLY A 10 14.73 3.78 0.45
N ALA A 11 13.45 4.11 0.26
CA ALA A 11 12.98 4.96 -0.83
C ALA A 11 12.53 6.34 -0.32
N ARG A 12 12.65 7.35 -1.18
CA ARG A 12 12.01 8.65 -1.02
C ARG A 12 10.73 8.68 -1.83
N ILE A 13 9.80 9.55 -1.45
CA ILE A 13 8.58 9.78 -2.23
C ILE A 13 8.66 11.12 -2.93
N VAL A 14 8.43 11.11 -4.24
CA VAL A 14 8.33 12.28 -5.10
C VAL A 14 6.86 12.50 -5.47
N GLY A 15 6.38 13.73 -5.36
CA GLY A 15 5.01 14.08 -5.75
C GLY A 15 3.92 13.48 -4.85
N LEU A 16 4.17 13.39 -3.53
CA LEU A 16 3.20 12.85 -2.57
C LEU A 16 1.88 13.63 -2.63
N LYS A 17 0.78 12.93 -2.90
CA LYS A 17 -0.58 13.46 -2.96
C LYS A 17 -1.49 12.65 -2.06
N HIS A 18 -2.24 13.33 -1.19
CA HIS A 18 -3.29 12.69 -0.40
C HIS A 18 -4.50 12.39 -1.30
N LEU A 19 -4.98 11.15 -1.26
CA LEU A 19 -6.14 10.70 -2.03
C LEU A 19 -7.41 10.78 -1.18
N GLY A 20 -7.35 10.26 0.05
CA GLY A 20 -8.51 10.21 0.92
C GLY A 20 -8.29 9.35 2.16
N MET A 21 -9.38 9.12 2.89
CA MET A 21 -9.38 8.31 4.10
C MET A 21 -10.34 7.12 3.94
N VAL A 22 -9.95 5.96 4.45
CA VAL A 22 -10.75 4.74 4.49
C VAL A 22 -10.86 4.27 5.93
N GLU A 23 -12.08 4.11 6.41
CA GLU A 23 -12.35 3.39 7.65
C GLU A 23 -12.44 1.88 7.35
N ASN A 24 -11.69 1.08 8.08
CA ASN A 24 -11.62 -0.36 7.93
C ASN A 24 -11.95 -1.04 9.26
N ILE A 25 -13.13 -1.64 9.36
CA ILE A 25 -13.55 -2.47 10.50
C ILE A 25 -13.59 -3.92 10.00
N PHE A 26 -12.79 -4.79 10.62
CA PHE A 26 -12.61 -6.17 10.16
C PHE A 26 -12.49 -7.14 11.33
N ARG A 27 -12.47 -8.44 11.03
CA ARG A 27 -12.19 -9.49 12.01
C ARG A 27 -10.93 -10.24 11.62
N PHE A 28 -10.00 -10.37 12.56
CA PHE A 28 -8.77 -11.14 12.38
C PHE A 28 -8.50 -11.98 13.63
N ASN A 29 -8.29 -13.28 13.45
CA ASN A 29 -8.11 -14.24 14.54
C ASN A 29 -9.19 -14.15 15.65
N GLY A 30 -10.44 -13.89 15.27
CA GLY A 30 -11.59 -13.79 16.18
C GLY A 30 -11.80 -12.39 16.79
N GLU A 31 -10.78 -11.54 16.76
CA GLU A 31 -10.82 -10.18 17.30
C GLU A 31 -11.33 -9.17 16.27
N VAL A 32 -12.00 -8.11 16.76
CA VAL A 32 -12.41 -6.98 15.91
C VAL A 32 -11.24 -6.00 15.80
N GLY A 33 -10.79 -5.78 14.57
CA GLY A 33 -9.86 -4.71 14.23
C GLY A 33 -10.60 -3.47 13.75
N HIS A 34 -10.03 -2.30 14.03
CA HIS A 34 -10.52 -1.01 13.55
C HIS A 34 -9.35 -0.11 13.19
N GLU A 35 -9.27 0.25 11.92
CA GLU A 35 -8.21 1.08 11.36
C GLU A 35 -8.81 2.28 10.63
N ILE A 36 -8.12 3.41 10.73
CA ILE A 36 -8.37 4.59 9.90
C ILE A 36 -7.14 4.77 9.02
N VAL A 37 -7.31 4.53 7.72
CA VAL A 37 -6.22 4.47 6.74
C VAL A 37 -6.24 5.72 5.88
N ALA A 38 -5.14 6.48 5.88
CA ALA A 38 -4.94 7.60 4.97
C ALA A 38 -4.20 7.14 3.71
N LEU A 39 -4.80 7.33 2.54
CA LEU A 39 -4.27 6.89 1.25
C LEU A 39 -3.49 8.01 0.57
N TYR A 40 -2.33 7.67 0.03
CA TYR A 40 -1.47 8.59 -0.70
C TYR A 40 -0.99 7.95 -2.00
N SER A 41 -0.81 8.78 -3.03
CA SER A 41 -0.08 8.42 -4.26
C SER A 41 1.25 9.18 -4.33
N GLY A 42 2.23 8.61 -5.01
CA GLY A 42 3.51 9.24 -5.29
C GLY A 42 4.42 8.29 -6.07
N THR A 43 5.56 8.80 -6.51
CA THR A 43 6.62 7.99 -7.13
C THR A 43 7.69 7.67 -6.09
N LEU A 44 8.15 6.42 -6.06
CA LEU A 44 9.26 5.99 -5.20
C LEU A 44 10.61 6.21 -5.90
N ASP A 45 11.60 6.68 -5.15
CA ASP A 45 12.98 6.88 -5.61
C ASP A 45 13.99 6.32 -4.58
N PRO A 46 14.69 5.20 -4.87
CA PRO A 46 14.58 4.43 -6.10
C PRO A 46 13.24 3.71 -6.23
N VAL A 47 12.83 3.44 -7.47
CA VAL A 47 11.68 2.59 -7.78
C VAL A 47 12.03 1.14 -7.38
N PRO A 48 11.18 0.43 -6.61
CA PRO A 48 11.38 -0.98 -6.32
C PRO A 48 11.55 -1.82 -7.60
N ALA A 49 12.41 -2.85 -7.53
CA ALA A 49 12.62 -3.76 -8.65
C ALA A 49 11.28 -4.36 -9.15
N GLU A 50 11.19 -4.62 -10.45
CA GLU A 50 9.98 -5.21 -11.06
C GLU A 50 9.65 -6.58 -10.43
N GLU A 51 10.68 -7.35 -10.09
CA GLU A 51 10.58 -8.63 -9.41
C GLU A 51 11.57 -8.71 -8.24
N GLY A 52 11.20 -9.44 -7.19
CA GLY A 52 12.09 -9.71 -6.05
C GLY A 52 12.32 -8.50 -5.11
N GLY A 53 11.48 -7.46 -5.20
CA GLY A 53 11.48 -6.37 -4.23
C GLY A 53 11.14 -6.83 -2.82
N THR A 54 11.70 -6.16 -1.81
CA THR A 54 11.45 -6.48 -0.40
C THR A 54 11.29 -5.22 0.43
N LEU A 55 10.53 -5.35 1.52
CA LEU A 55 10.33 -4.37 2.58
C LEU A 55 10.91 -4.95 3.87
N THR A 56 11.53 -4.12 4.71
CA THR A 56 11.90 -4.50 6.08
C THR A 56 10.95 -3.83 7.06
N GLU A 57 10.17 -4.62 7.77
CA GLU A 57 9.21 -4.17 8.78
C GLU A 57 9.94 -3.62 10.02
N SER A 58 9.21 -2.88 10.85
CA SER A 58 9.74 -2.31 12.10
C SER A 58 10.25 -3.36 13.11
N ASP A 59 9.81 -4.61 13.01
CA ASP A 59 10.29 -5.74 13.83
C ASP A 59 11.51 -6.46 13.24
N GLY A 60 12.00 -5.98 12.09
CA GLY A 60 13.13 -6.55 11.35
C GLY A 60 12.76 -7.71 10.43
N SER A 61 11.49 -8.11 10.35
CA SER A 61 11.04 -9.10 9.38
C SER A 61 11.12 -8.55 7.96
N VAL A 62 11.41 -9.42 6.99
CA VAL A 62 11.51 -9.05 5.58
C VAL A 62 10.36 -9.69 4.83
N VAL A 63 9.57 -8.86 4.14
CA VAL A 63 8.40 -9.29 3.39
C VAL A 63 8.53 -8.91 1.90
N PRO A 64 7.96 -9.71 0.98
CA PRO A 64 8.03 -9.40 -0.44
C PRO A 64 7.18 -8.18 -0.79
N VAL A 65 7.71 -7.35 -1.68
CA VAL A 65 7.00 -6.25 -2.34
C VAL A 65 6.66 -6.69 -3.75
N VAL A 66 5.41 -6.51 -4.16
CA VAL A 66 4.94 -6.90 -5.48
C VAL A 66 4.29 -5.72 -6.17
N TRP A 67 4.58 -5.55 -7.46
CA TRP A 67 3.81 -4.67 -8.33
C TRP A 67 2.48 -5.34 -8.65
N ARG A 68 1.39 -4.64 -8.37
CA ARG A 68 0.02 -5.11 -8.63
C ARG A 68 -0.57 -4.34 -9.81
N PRO A 69 -1.21 -5.00 -10.78
CA PRO A 69 -1.99 -4.30 -11.80
C PRO A 69 -3.16 -3.56 -11.16
N PHE A 70 -3.55 -2.44 -11.74
CA PHE A 70 -4.71 -1.67 -11.29
C PHE A 70 -6.05 -2.38 -11.55
N ASP A 71 -6.12 -3.16 -12.65
CA ASP A 71 -7.20 -4.13 -12.85
C ASP A 71 -6.83 -5.43 -12.15
N ASP A 72 -7.53 -5.69 -11.05
CA ASP A 72 -7.25 -6.81 -10.15
C ASP A 72 -8.36 -7.87 -10.13
N ALA A 73 -9.31 -7.82 -11.06
CA ALA A 73 -10.46 -8.74 -11.09
C ALA A 73 -10.06 -10.22 -11.22
N GLY A 74 -8.89 -10.51 -11.79
CA GLY A 74 -8.33 -11.86 -11.94
C GLY A 74 -7.45 -12.32 -10.78
N LEU A 75 -7.18 -11.47 -9.78
CA LEU A 75 -6.28 -11.80 -8.67
C LEU A 75 -7.02 -12.48 -7.52
N THR A 76 -6.46 -13.58 -7.02
CA THR A 76 -7.03 -14.34 -5.90
C THR A 76 -6.78 -13.70 -4.54
N VAL A 77 -5.74 -12.87 -4.44
CA VAL A 77 -5.39 -12.13 -3.22
C VAL A 77 -5.99 -10.72 -3.34
N PRO A 78 -6.99 -10.36 -2.52
CA PRO A 78 -7.59 -9.03 -2.56
C PRO A 78 -6.65 -7.96 -1.96
N LEU A 79 -6.81 -6.72 -2.41
CA LEU A 79 -6.19 -5.56 -1.76
C LEU A 79 -7.02 -5.14 -0.55
N TYR A 80 -6.36 -4.98 0.60
CA TYR A 80 -6.96 -4.41 1.81
C TYR A 80 -6.39 -3.02 2.12
N PRO A 81 -7.18 -2.12 2.74
CA PRO A 81 -8.62 -2.29 3.00
C PRO A 81 -9.42 -2.28 1.69
N ALA A 82 -10.54 -3.00 1.63
CA ALA A 82 -11.30 -3.18 0.38
C ALA A 82 -11.73 -1.85 -0.27
N GLY A 83 -12.04 -0.84 0.57
CA GLY A 83 -12.40 0.52 0.13
C GLY A 83 -11.26 1.30 -0.52
N ALA A 84 -10.01 0.84 -0.47
CA ALA A 84 -8.90 1.48 -1.17
C ALA A 84 -8.97 1.30 -2.70
N ASN A 85 -9.62 0.24 -3.19
CA ASN A 85 -9.68 -0.06 -4.63
C ASN A 85 -10.34 1.06 -5.45
N ASP A 86 -11.37 1.71 -4.91
CA ASP A 86 -12.07 2.80 -5.62
C ASP A 86 -11.15 4.00 -5.84
N TRP A 87 -10.34 4.34 -4.83
CA TRP A 87 -9.33 5.40 -4.92
C TRP A 87 -8.24 5.06 -5.94
N VAL A 88 -7.72 3.84 -5.87
CA VAL A 88 -6.70 3.32 -6.77
C VAL A 88 -7.17 3.39 -8.23
N ARG A 89 -8.39 2.95 -8.54
CA ARG A 89 -8.94 3.01 -9.90
C ARG A 89 -9.19 4.45 -10.36
N SER A 90 -9.71 5.33 -9.49
CA SER A 90 -9.94 6.74 -9.85
C SER A 90 -8.64 7.51 -10.17
N SER A 91 -7.49 7.04 -9.67
CA SER A 91 -6.20 7.69 -9.91
C SER A 91 -5.64 7.47 -11.32
N LEU A 92 -6.22 6.53 -12.09
CA LEU A 92 -5.88 6.27 -13.50
C LEU A 92 -6.46 7.31 -14.47
N ASP A 93 -7.51 8.02 -14.07
CA ASP A 93 -8.25 8.94 -14.94
C ASP A 93 -7.67 10.38 -14.93
N THR A 94 -6.50 10.59 -14.31
CA THR A 94 -5.83 11.91 -14.17
C THR A 94 -4.43 11.89 -14.78
#